data_AF-A0ABD0QHM7-F1
#
_entry.id   AF-A0ABD0QHM7-F1
#
_cell.length_a   1.000
_cell.length_b   1.000
_cell.length_c   1.000
_cell.angle_alpha   90.00
_cell.angle_beta   90.00
_cell.angle_gamma   90.00
#
_symmetry.space_group_name_H-M   'P 1'
#
loop_
_entity.id
_entity.type
_entity.pdbx_description
1 polymer ?
#
loop_
_entity_poly.entity_id
_entity_poly.type
_entity_poly.pdbx_seq_one_letter_code
_entity_poly.pdbx_strand_id
1 'polypeptide(L)' 'VSLVVNVASGSELTEQNYRALQELHRELGTSHFNVLAFPCSQYGDTESGTSREIEAFAKSNYGVTFPIFGKIKIMG' A
#
# COMPACT_ATOMS: atom_id res chain seq x y z
N VAL A 1 12.46 -10.55 -7.04
CA VAL A 1 11.21 -10.20 -7.76
C VAL A 1 10.54 -9.06 -7.00
N SER A 2 9.93 -8.09 -7.67
CA SER A 2 9.27 -6.97 -7.00
C SER A 2 7.84 -6.84 -7.47
N LEU A 3 6.90 -6.81 -6.53
CA LEU A 3 5.48 -6.57 -6.79
C LEU A 3 5.18 -5.11 -6.49
N VAL A 4 4.84 -4.38 -7.54
CA VAL A 4 4.41 -2.99 -7.45
C VAL A 4 2.88 -2.99 -7.36
N VAL A 5 2.33 -2.38 -6.31
CA VAL A 5 0.88 -2.33 -6.07
C VAL A 5 0.43 -0.91 -5.82
N ASN A 6 -0.66 -0.52 -6.49
CA ASN A 6 -1.37 0.71 -6.21
C ASN A 6 -2.37 0.47 -5.07
N VAL A 7 -2.20 1.20 -3.99
CA VAL A 7 -3.10 1.17 -2.84
C VAL A 7 -3.91 2.46 -2.81
N ALA A 8 -5.13 2.39 -2.31
CA ALA A 8 -5.97 3.56 -2.06
C ALA A 8 -6.56 3.42 -0.67
N SER A 9 -6.41 4.43 0.18
CA SER A 9 -6.83 4.34 1.60
C SER A 9 -8.35 4.42 1.82
N GLY A 10 -9.10 4.85 0.81
CA GLY A 10 -10.54 5.16 0.90
C GLY A 10 -11.49 4.09 0.34
N SER A 11 -11.01 2.89 -0.01
CA SER A 11 -11.85 1.84 -0.59
C SER A 11 -12.26 0.79 0.47
N GLU A 12 -13.45 0.22 0.39
CA GLU A 12 -13.86 -0.90 1.27
C GLU A 12 -12.95 -2.14 1.09
N LEU A 13 -12.28 -2.26 -0.07
CA LEU A 13 -11.33 -3.33 -0.37
C LEU A 13 -9.92 -3.09 0.21
N THR A 14 -9.67 -1.92 0.78
CA THR A 14 -8.36 -1.50 1.30
C THR A 14 -7.85 -2.47 2.36
N GLU A 15 -8.69 -2.83 3.33
CA GLU A 15 -8.31 -3.74 4.40
C GLU A 15 -7.93 -5.13 3.86
N GLN A 16 -8.74 -5.69 2.96
CA GLN A 16 -8.47 -7.01 2.38
C GLN A 16 -7.17 -7.00 1.57
N ASN A 17 -6.95 -5.95 0.77
CA ASN A 17 -5.74 -5.80 -0.02
C ASN A 17 -4.49 -5.68 0.87
N TYR A 18 -4.52 -4.88 1.93
CA TYR A 18 -3.38 -4.75 2.85
C TYR A 18 -3.08 -6.06 3.60
N ARG A 19 -4.11 -6.78 4.08
CA ARG A 19 -3.92 -8.08 4.74
C ARG A 19 -3.34 -9.12 3.79
N ALA A 20 -3.88 -9.22 2.57
CA ALA A 20 -3.39 -10.15 1.57
C ALA A 20 -1.94 -9.82 1.15
N LEU A 21 -1.61 -8.54 0.96
CA LEU A 21 -0.25 -8.10 0.65
C LEU A 21 0.73 -8.38 1.79
N GLN A 22 0.29 -8.23 3.03
CA GLN A 22 1.10 -8.52 4.22
C GLN A 22 1.38 -10.02 4.33
N GLU A 23 0.38 -10.86 4.07
CA GLU A 23 0.51 -12.30 4.04
C GLU A 23 1.46 -12.74 2.91
N LEU A 24 1.28 -12.19 1.72
CA LEU A 24 2.15 -12.43 0.57
C LEU A 24 3.60 -12.00 0.85
N HIS A 25 3.79 -10.84 1.49
CA HIS A 25 5.11 -10.35 1.90
C HIS A 25 5.75 -11.25 2.95
N ARG A 26 4.96 -11.81 3.89
CA ARG A 26 5.45 -12.76 4.90
C ARG A 26 5.87 -14.09 4.28
N GLU A 27 5.08 -14.61 3.34
CA GLU A 27 5.36 -15.90 2.68
C GLU A 27 6.51 -15.79 1.68
N LEU A 28 6.50 -14.75 0.84
CA LEU A 28 7.48 -14.59 -0.24
C LEU A 28 8.72 -13.80 0.19
N GLY A 29 8.70 -13.10 1.32
CA GLY A 29 9.83 -12.27 1.78
C GLY A 29 11.14 -13.02 1.97
N THR A 30 11.07 -14.34 2.23
CA THR A 30 12.24 -15.23 2.28
C THR A 30 12.81 -15.57 0.90
N SER A 31 12.04 -15.37 -0.18
CA SER A 31 12.39 -15.72 -1.57
C SER A 31 12.83 -14.52 -2.41
N HIS A 32 13.48 -13.51 -1.80
CA HIS A 32 13.91 -12.28 -2.50
C HIS A 32 12.74 -11.51 -3.16
N PHE A 33 11.58 -11.52 -2.51
CA PHE A 33 10.38 -10.82 -2.97
C PHE A 33 10.14 -9.55 -2.17
N ASN A 34 9.92 -8.44 -2.86
CA ASN A 34 9.62 -7.14 -2.24
C ASN A 34 8.26 -6.63 -2.71
N VAL A 35 7.40 -6.25 -1.77
CA VAL A 35 6.17 -5.51 -2.06
C VAL A 35 6.47 -4.02 -2.00
N LEU A 36 6.16 -3.31 -3.07
CA LEU A 36 6.30 -1.86 -3.19
C LEU A 36 4.90 -1.27 -3.33
N ALA A 37 4.39 -0.72 -2.23
CA ALA A 37 3.05 -0.14 -2.21
C ALA A 37 3.12 1.35 -2.52
N PHE A 38 2.32 1.78 -3.50
CA PHE A 38 2.23 3.17 -3.94
C PHE A 38 0.81 3.68 -3.77
N PRO A 39 0.59 4.64 -2.86
CA PRO A 39 -0.71 5.27 -2.74
C PRO A 39 -1.03 6.07 -4.00
N CYS A 40 -2.22 5.86 -4.56
CA CYS A 40 -2.64 6.55 -5.77
C CYS A 40 -4.05 7.12 -5.63
N SER A 41 -4.17 8.41 -5.92
CA SER A 41 -5.41 9.19 -5.74
C SER A 41 -6.09 9.47 -7.08
N GLN A 42 -6.31 8.41 -7.86
CA GLN A 42 -6.97 8.52 -9.18
C GLN A 42 -8.50 8.59 -9.07
N TYR A 43 -9.08 8.20 -7.93
CA TYR A 43 -10.53 8.21 -7.68
C TYR A 43 -10.88 9.16 -6.53
N GLY A 44 -11.19 10.41 -6.90
CA GLY A 44 -11.68 11.43 -5.98
C GLY A 44 -10.60 11.92 -5.01
N ASP A 45 -10.87 13.07 -4.38
CA ASP A 45 -10.03 13.73 -3.38
C ASP A 45 -9.88 12.92 -2.06
N THR A 46 -10.02 11.60 -2.12
CA THR A 46 -10.22 10.70 -0.99
C THR A 46 -8.92 10.36 -0.25
N GLU A 47 -7.77 10.79 -0.76
CA GLU A 47 -6.47 10.75 -0.07
C GLU A 47 -5.91 12.17 0.06
N SER A 48 -6.55 12.98 0.90
CA SER A 48 -6.03 14.28 1.34
C SER A 48 -4.83 14.14 2.29
N GLY A 49 -4.51 12.92 2.75
CA GLY A 49 -3.37 12.63 3.60
C GLY A 49 -2.05 12.63 2.85
N THR A 50 -0.99 13.08 3.51
CA THR A 50 0.39 12.95 3.02
C THR A 50 0.83 11.49 2.95
N SER A 51 1.79 11.14 2.10
CA SER A 51 2.34 9.76 2.00
C SER A 51 2.71 9.16 3.37
N ARG A 52 3.16 10.03 4.29
CA ARG A 52 3.54 9.66 5.66
C ARG A 52 2.34 9.33 6.53
N GLU A 53 1.22 10.05 6.37
CA GLU A 53 -0.03 9.73 7.06
C GLU A 53 -0.65 8.44 6.54
N ILE A 54 -0.57 8.18 5.24
CA ILE A 54 -1.03 6.93 4.63
C ILE A 54 -0.19 5.75 5.14
N GLU A 55 1.13 5.91 5.20
CA GLU A 55 2.02 4.90 5.79
C GLU A 55 1.69 4.65 7.27
N ALA A 56 1.55 5.72 8.06
CA ALA A 56 1.20 5.61 9.47
C ALA A 56 -0.18 4.97 9.66
N PHE A 57 -1.15 5.31 8.82
CA PHE A 57 -2.49 4.73 8.83
C PHE A 57 -2.43 3.23 8.52
N ALA A 58 -1.74 2.84 7.44
CA ALA A 58 -1.63 1.44 7.06
C ALA A 58 -0.88 0.62 8.12
N LYS A 59 0.17 1.18 8.73
CA LYS A 59 0.88 0.53 9.85
C LYS A 59 0.02 0.42 11.10
N SER A 60 -0.69 1.49 11.47
CA SER A 60 -1.48 1.53 12.70
C SER A 60 -2.77 0.72 12.61
N ASN A 61 -3.41 0.65 11.43
CA ASN A 61 -4.66 -0.08 11.25
C ASN A 61 -4.44 -1.53 10.84
N TYR A 62 -3.42 -1.81 10.02
CA TYR A 62 -3.25 -3.13 9.38
C TYR A 62 -1.92 -3.82 9.72
N GLY A 63 -0.99 -3.14 10.42
CA GLY A 63 0.28 -3.75 10.83
C GLY A 63 1.19 -4.11 9.67
N VAL A 64 1.11 -3.38 8.54
CA VAL A 64 1.91 -3.66 7.35
C VAL A 64 3.40 -3.48 7.63
N THR A 65 4.23 -4.41 7.14
CA THR A 65 5.69 -4.38 7.32
C THR A 65 6.44 -4.06 6.04
N PHE A 66 5.76 -4.05 4.89
CA PHE A 66 6.37 -3.68 3.62
C PHE A 66 6.48 -2.14 3.47
N PRO A 67 7.46 -1.66 2.67
CA PRO A 67 7.63 -0.23 2.43
C PRO A 67 6.48 0.34 1.60
N ILE A 68 5.85 1.39 2.12
CA ILE A 68 4.91 2.24 1.39
C ILE A 68 5.68 3.47 0.92
N PHE A 69 5.62 3.76 -0.37
CA PHE A 69 6.35 4.85 -0.99
C PHE A 69 5.50 6.12 -1.08
N GLY A 70 6.13 7.18 -1.61
CA GLY A 70 5.45 8.43 -1.88
C GLY A 70 4.26 8.25 -2.83
N LYS A 71 3.20 9.01 -2.57
CA LYS A 71 2.04 9.14 -3.46
C LYS A 71 2.51 9.46 -4.88
N ILE A 72 2.21 8.57 -5.81
CA ILE A 72 2.51 8.80 -7.22
C ILE A 72 1.22 9.19 -7.92
N LYS A 73 1.28 10.25 -8.72
CA LYS A 73 0.22 10.61 -9.64
C LYS A 73 0.40 9.76 -10.90
N ILE A 74 -0.39 8.70 -11.04
CA ILE A 74 -0.43 7.91 -12.28
C ILE A 74 -1.26 8.71 -13.28
N MET A 75 -0.62 9.63 -14.00
CA MET A 75 -1.19 10.20 -15.20
C MET A 75 -0.67 9.36 -16.36
N GLY A 76 -1.59 8.65 -17.03
CA GLY A 76 -1.33 8.01 -18.31
C GLY A 76 -1.11 9.04 -19.41
#